data_AF-A0A2E7Z2A1-F1
#
_entry.id   AF-A0A2E7Z2A1-F1
#
_cell.length_a   1.000
_cell.length_b   1.000
_cell.length_c   1.000
_cell.angle_alpha   90.00
_cell.angle_beta   90.00
_cell.angle_gamma   90.00
#
_symmetry.space_group_name_H-M   'P 1'
#
loop_
_entity.id
_entity.type
_entity.pdbx_description
1 polymer ?
#
loop_
_entity_poly.entity_id
_entity_poly.type
_entity_poly.pdbx_seq_one_letter_code
_entity_poly.pdbx_strand_id
1 'polypeptide(L)'
;MRLNPHFGKSIKRLMTQNYYDMLGVNRSASDKDIKAAYRRMARKLHPDVNPNDERAQDQFKKVNEAYEVVGDPARRKDYDQFGENWKHADQMRNMGGGRGPGGGMSFNLGDLFGGGHAQQGGASFADMFGGMGGHAQQQRPQTMKHKGSIDVSLDEVYTGATRRISIGTPNSGTTKRNLEVEVPRGVPDGRKIRLRPDGQTEVILKVNVRSDKRFSREGANLRADIAVPLLDAILGGETEVPTMTGRIALNIPAGTQNGRSFKIKGCGLPKMNSDEHGDLYATVKVRLPDTLSGEEQQLYAQLREIRKGEPKVDDLIDHVSNNEENAG
;
A
#
# COMPACT_ATOMS: atom_id res chain seq x y z
N MET A 1 46.21 49.49 39.41
CA MET A 1 46.07 48.07 39.03
C MET A 1 45.20 48.01 37.78
N ARG A 2 45.78 48.20 36.58
CA ARG A 2 46.16 47.16 35.61
C ARG A 2 45.04 46.16 35.29
N LEU A 3 44.37 46.42 34.17
CA LEU A 3 43.61 45.47 33.35
C LEU A 3 44.53 44.30 32.91
N ASN A 4 43.98 43.07 32.86
CA ASN A 4 44.21 42.16 31.74
C ASN A 4 43.27 40.92 31.75
N PRO A 5 43.04 40.32 30.56
CA PRO A 5 41.84 39.57 30.21
C PRO A 5 42.12 38.06 30.07
N HIS A 6 41.09 37.24 29.91
CA HIS A 6 41.09 36.12 28.95
C HIS A 6 39.69 35.49 28.87
N PHE A 7 38.87 36.12 28.03
CA PHE A 7 38.01 35.40 27.09
C PHE A 7 38.93 34.46 26.27
N GLY A 8 38.64 33.16 26.26
CA GLY A 8 39.36 32.17 25.45
C GLY A 8 40.43 31.37 26.21
N LYS A 9 40.00 30.32 26.92
CA LYS A 9 40.80 29.10 27.22
C LYS A 9 39.92 28.06 27.95
N SER A 10 39.00 27.44 27.21
CA SER A 10 38.51 26.08 27.56
C SER A 10 38.01 25.30 26.34
N ILE A 11 38.54 25.62 25.16
CA ILE A 11 38.37 24.85 23.91
C ILE A 11 39.74 24.28 23.56
N LYS A 12 40.14 23.21 24.25
CA LYS A 12 41.20 22.22 23.89
C LYS A 12 41.64 21.48 25.14
N ARG A 13 40.89 20.45 25.55
CA ARG A 13 41.45 19.37 26.35
C ARG A 13 40.63 18.09 26.16
N LEU A 14 41.14 17.21 25.29
CA LEU A 14 40.84 15.76 25.14
C LEU A 14 39.41 15.43 24.68
N MET A 15 38.99 15.68 23.43
CA MET A 15 39.14 14.76 22.28
C MET A 15 39.30 13.26 22.62
N THR A 16 38.26 12.72 23.26
CA THR A 16 37.85 11.31 23.14
C THR A 16 36.34 11.35 23.20
N GLN A 17 35.66 11.64 22.07
CA GLN A 17 34.19 11.68 22.05
C GLN A 17 33.69 10.27 22.30
N ASN A 18 33.22 10.00 23.52
CA ASN A 18 32.62 8.72 23.86
C ASN A 18 31.26 8.61 23.13
N TYR A 19 30.89 7.41 22.66
CA TYR A 19 29.61 7.18 21.98
C TYR A 19 28.40 7.55 22.86
N TYR A 20 28.53 7.53 24.18
CA TYR A 20 27.50 8.05 25.10
C TYR A 20 27.33 9.58 24.99
N ASP A 21 28.44 10.32 24.90
CA ASP A 21 28.41 11.79 24.74
C ASP A 21 27.85 12.20 23.38
N MET A 22 28.13 11.41 22.33
CA MET A 22 27.57 11.62 20.99
C MET A 22 26.04 11.46 20.95
N LEU A 23 25.49 10.57 21.77
CA LEU A 23 24.04 10.38 21.93
C LEU A 23 23.42 11.31 22.98
N GLY A 24 24.24 12.03 23.75
CA GLY A 24 23.79 12.91 24.84
C GLY A 24 23.14 12.14 25.98
N VAL A 25 23.65 10.94 26.30
CA VAL A 25 23.17 10.08 27.39
C VAL A 25 24.30 9.74 28.34
N ASN A 26 23.96 9.40 29.58
CA ASN A 26 24.95 8.91 30.55
C ASN A 26 25.41 7.48 30.19
N ARG A 27 26.64 7.11 30.53
CA ARG A 27 27.17 5.74 30.40
C ARG A 27 26.28 4.69 31.08
N SER A 28 25.62 5.04 32.17
CA SER A 28 24.67 4.17 32.89
C SER A 28 23.25 4.15 32.30
N ALA A 29 23.01 4.77 31.14
CA ALA A 29 21.68 4.85 30.53
C ALA A 29 21.15 3.45 30.17
N SER A 30 19.84 3.24 30.34
CA SER A 30 19.21 1.99 29.92
C SER A 30 19.14 1.91 28.39
N ASP A 31 19.01 0.70 27.83
CA ASP A 31 18.87 0.51 26.38
C ASP A 31 17.67 1.28 25.80
N LYS A 32 16.61 1.42 26.60
CA LYS A 32 15.43 2.23 26.27
C LYS A 32 15.78 3.70 26.14
N ASP A 33 16.63 4.22 27.01
CA ASP A 33 17.07 5.62 27.01
C ASP A 33 18.02 5.92 25.85
N ILE A 34 18.93 5.00 25.55
CA ILE A 34 19.83 5.06 24.38
C ILE A 34 19.02 5.10 23.09
N LYS A 35 18.05 4.19 22.93
CA LYS A 35 17.14 4.16 21.78
C LYS A 35 16.23 5.40 21.70
N ALA A 36 15.80 5.94 22.83
CA ALA A 36 15.01 7.17 22.86
C ALA A 36 15.85 8.40 22.46
N ALA A 37 17.10 8.48 22.91
CA ALA A 37 18.02 9.55 22.55
C ALA A 37 18.40 9.51 21.07
N TYR A 38 18.72 8.34 20.53
CA TYR A 38 18.97 8.15 19.10
C TYR A 38 17.78 8.63 18.26
N ARG A 39 16.55 8.19 18.56
CA ARG A 39 15.34 8.63 17.83
C ARG A 39 15.06 10.13 17.93
N ARG A 40 15.49 10.78 19.00
CA ARG A 40 15.37 12.24 19.16
C ARG A 40 16.40 12.97 18.30
N MET A 41 17.64 12.49 18.27
CA MET A 41 18.71 13.08 17.46
C MET A 41 18.51 12.82 15.97
N ALA A 42 18.12 11.59 15.58
CA ALA A 42 17.85 11.22 14.21
C ALA A 42 16.73 12.05 13.57
N ARG A 43 15.66 12.38 14.30
CA ARG A 43 14.60 13.29 13.81
C ARG A 43 15.08 14.73 13.68
N LYS A 44 15.94 15.20 14.58
CA LYS A 44 16.49 16.56 14.55
C LYS A 44 17.52 16.76 13.44
N LEU A 45 18.25 15.72 13.08
CA LEU A 45 19.36 15.75 12.12
C LEU A 45 18.99 15.09 10.78
N HIS A 46 17.72 14.73 10.57
CA HIS A 46 17.27 14.05 9.35
C HIS A 46 17.48 14.95 8.11
N PRO A 47 17.95 14.40 6.98
CA PRO A 47 18.13 15.16 5.74
C PRO A 47 16.88 15.89 5.25
N ASP A 48 15.69 15.29 5.47
CA ASP A 48 14.42 15.94 5.09
C ASP A 48 14.10 17.19 5.92
N VAL A 49 14.59 17.28 7.16
CA VAL A 49 14.36 18.43 8.05
C VAL A 49 15.50 19.45 7.93
N ASN A 50 16.70 19.01 7.53
CA ASN A 50 17.87 19.86 7.29
C ASN A 50 18.47 19.62 5.90
N PRO A 51 17.75 19.99 4.81
CA PRO A 51 18.29 19.84 3.47
C PRO A 51 19.51 20.75 3.29
N ASN A 52 20.60 20.21 2.75
CA ASN A 52 21.86 20.90 2.46
C ASN A 52 22.68 21.42 3.67
N ASP A 53 22.41 20.94 4.89
CA ASP A 53 23.26 21.26 6.05
C ASP A 53 24.36 20.18 6.25
N GLU A 54 25.59 20.48 5.81
CA GLU A 54 26.75 19.60 5.98
C GLU A 54 27.04 19.29 7.45
N ARG A 55 26.78 20.22 8.38
CA ARG A 55 27.01 20.00 9.81
C ARG A 55 25.98 19.05 10.38
N ALA A 56 24.73 19.14 9.95
CA ALA A 56 23.69 18.21 10.36
C ALA A 56 23.97 16.79 9.85
N GLN A 57 24.48 16.67 8.61
CA GLN A 57 24.88 15.38 8.04
C GLN A 57 26.06 14.74 8.78
N ASP A 58 27.08 15.53 9.14
CA ASP A 58 28.23 15.02 9.90
C ASP A 58 27.85 14.63 11.33
N GLN A 59 26.94 15.37 11.97
CA GLN A 59 26.39 14.99 13.27
C GLN A 59 25.51 13.74 13.16
N PHE A 60 24.72 13.59 12.09
CA PHE A 60 23.91 12.41 11.85
C PHE A 60 24.78 11.15 11.71
N LYS A 61 25.88 11.24 10.96
CA LYS A 61 26.87 10.14 10.83
C LYS A 61 27.43 9.72 12.19
N LYS A 62 27.85 10.69 13.01
CA LYS A 62 28.40 10.41 14.36
C LYS A 62 27.36 9.79 15.30
N VAL A 63 26.14 10.28 15.27
CA VAL A 63 25.02 9.75 16.06
C VAL A 63 24.66 8.32 15.64
N ASN A 64 24.73 8.02 14.34
CA ASN A 64 24.49 6.67 13.83
C ASN A 64 25.61 5.71 14.23
N GLU A 65 26.88 6.11 14.07
CA GLU A 65 28.03 5.32 14.53
C GLU A 65 27.93 5.00 16.03
N ALA A 66 27.58 6.00 16.85
CA ALA A 66 27.40 5.80 18.28
C ALA A 66 26.31 4.77 18.60
N TYR A 67 25.16 4.86 17.93
CA TYR A 67 24.05 3.92 18.16
C TYR A 67 24.37 2.49 17.70
N GLU A 68 25.15 2.31 16.63
CA GLU A 68 25.59 0.98 16.17
C GLU A 68 26.48 0.24 17.17
N VAL A 69 27.15 0.98 18.06
CA VAL A 69 28.03 0.44 19.09
C VAL A 69 27.30 0.29 20.42
N VAL A 70 26.72 1.37 20.96
CA VAL A 70 26.11 1.32 22.30
C VAL A 70 24.63 0.92 22.30
N GLY A 71 23.99 0.82 21.12
CA GLY A 71 22.60 0.37 20.97
C GLY A 71 22.44 -1.15 20.93
N ASP A 72 23.50 -1.90 20.63
CA ASP A 72 23.52 -3.36 20.68
C ASP A 72 24.13 -3.83 22.02
N PRO A 73 23.45 -4.66 22.82
CA PRO A 73 23.94 -5.07 24.13
C PRO A 73 25.29 -5.80 24.13
N ALA A 74 25.60 -6.58 23.08
CA ALA A 74 26.87 -7.30 22.97
C ALA A 74 28.00 -6.33 22.62
N ARG A 75 27.80 -5.46 21.62
CA ARG A 75 28.81 -4.45 21.25
C ARG A 75 29.00 -3.38 22.31
N ARG A 76 27.95 -3.02 23.03
CA ARG A 76 28.00 -2.11 24.18
C ARG A 76 28.92 -2.68 25.25
N LYS A 77 28.80 -3.98 25.54
CA LYS A 77 29.67 -4.65 26.52
C LYS A 77 31.13 -4.63 26.09
N ASP A 78 31.41 -4.90 24.82
CA ASP A 78 32.77 -4.85 24.28
C ASP A 78 33.33 -3.42 24.28
N TYR A 79 32.51 -2.42 23.96
CA TYR A 79 32.87 -1.01 24.06
C TYR A 79 33.13 -0.56 25.50
N ASP A 80 32.31 -1.01 26.45
CA ASP A 80 32.49 -0.71 27.87
C ASP A 80 33.75 -1.36 28.46
N GLN A 81 34.13 -2.53 27.93
CA GLN A 81 35.28 -3.32 28.38
C GLN A 81 36.60 -2.88 27.73
N PHE A 82 36.58 -2.52 26.45
CA PHE A 82 37.79 -2.28 25.65
C PHE A 82 37.91 -0.84 25.09
N GLY A 83 36.92 0.02 25.31
CA GLY A 83 36.93 1.42 24.85
C GLY A 83 37.05 1.53 23.32
N GLU A 84 37.92 2.41 22.82
CA GLU A 84 38.16 2.60 21.38
C GLU A 84 38.71 1.33 20.68
N ASN A 85 39.30 0.41 21.44
CA ASN A 85 39.83 -0.86 20.93
C ASN A 85 38.75 -1.96 20.82
N TRP A 86 37.47 -1.64 21.04
CA TRP A 86 36.36 -2.60 20.87
C TRP A 86 36.33 -3.24 19.47
N LYS A 87 36.78 -2.52 18.43
CA LYS A 87 36.88 -3.03 17.06
C LYS A 87 37.88 -4.19 16.92
N HIS A 88 38.81 -4.33 17.86
CA HIS A 88 39.76 -5.46 17.93
C HIS A 88 39.30 -6.56 18.89
N ALA A 89 38.17 -6.39 19.61
CA ALA A 89 37.63 -7.40 20.52
C ALA A 89 37.20 -8.66 19.75
N ASP A 90 36.62 -8.52 18.55
CA ASP A 90 36.31 -9.64 17.65
C ASP A 90 37.58 -10.39 17.21
N GLN A 91 38.68 -9.65 16.98
CA GLN A 91 39.96 -10.21 16.55
C GLN A 91 40.66 -10.99 17.69
N MET A 92 40.56 -10.52 18.93
CA MET A 92 41.04 -11.25 20.12
C MET A 92 40.16 -12.47 20.45
N ARG A 93 38.83 -12.37 20.27
CA ARG A 93 37.91 -13.50 20.46
C ARG A 93 38.19 -14.63 19.47
N ASN A 94 38.72 -14.30 18.29
CA ASN A 94 39.14 -15.26 17.26
C ASN A 94 40.57 -15.80 17.42
N MET A 95 41.38 -15.23 18.31
CA MET A 95 42.74 -15.73 18.64
C MET A 95 42.77 -16.64 19.87
N GLY A 96 41.72 -16.64 20.68
CA GLY A 96 41.58 -17.46 21.88
C GLY A 96 40.55 -18.58 21.74
N GLY A 97 40.88 -19.62 20.96
CA GLY A 97 40.24 -20.94 21.09
C GLY A 97 39.47 -21.45 19.88
N GLY A 98 39.97 -22.55 19.31
CA GLY A 98 39.14 -23.59 18.72
C GLY A 98 38.56 -23.31 17.34
N ARG A 99 39.23 -23.83 16.32
CA ARG A 99 38.73 -24.05 14.95
C ARG A 99 37.41 -24.85 14.99
N GLY A 100 36.28 -24.15 14.84
CA GLY A 100 34.95 -24.73 14.60
C GLY A 100 34.49 -24.45 13.16
N PRO A 101 33.77 -25.37 12.49
CA PRO A 101 33.43 -25.23 11.08
C PRO A 101 32.26 -24.26 10.89
N GLY A 102 32.58 -23.01 10.52
CA GLY A 102 31.60 -21.96 10.29
C GLY A 102 32.27 -20.61 10.06
N GLY A 103 33.10 -20.50 9.00
CA GLY A 103 33.82 -19.28 8.66
C GLY A 103 32.89 -18.16 8.19
N GLY A 104 32.54 -17.23 9.09
CA GLY A 104 32.00 -15.92 8.74
C GLY A 104 33.15 -14.97 8.41
N MET A 105 33.20 -14.48 7.17
CA MET A 105 34.14 -13.45 6.74
C MET A 105 33.91 -12.16 7.53
N SER A 106 34.91 -11.76 8.32
CA SER A 106 34.99 -10.41 8.87
C SER A 106 35.66 -9.50 7.83
N PHE A 107 34.87 -8.59 7.25
CA PHE A 107 35.39 -7.56 6.33
C PHE A 107 36.07 -6.46 7.16
N ASN A 108 37.40 -6.41 7.11
CA ASN A 108 38.19 -5.40 7.81
C ASN A 108 38.19 -4.08 7.02
N LEU A 109 37.38 -3.10 7.45
CA LEU A 109 37.31 -1.78 6.83
C LEU A 109 38.50 -0.87 7.21
N GLY A 110 39.30 -1.27 8.20
CA GLY A 110 40.53 -0.55 8.61
C GLY A 110 41.66 -0.66 7.58
N ASP A 111 41.76 -1.77 6.86
CA ASP A 111 42.79 -1.98 5.83
C ASP A 111 42.47 -1.28 4.49
N LEU A 112 41.22 -0.83 4.29
CA LEU A 112 40.82 -0.11 3.09
C LEU A 112 41.10 1.40 3.18
N PHE A 113 41.18 1.95 4.40
CA PHE A 113 41.23 3.40 4.62
C PHE A 113 42.51 3.89 5.33
N GLY A 114 43.43 2.98 5.63
CA GLY A 114 44.61 3.21 6.47
C GLY A 114 45.97 3.05 5.78
N GLY A 115 46.11 3.45 4.50
CA GLY A 115 47.39 3.41 3.78
C GLY A 115 47.54 4.63 2.87
N GLY A 116 48.20 5.68 3.37
CA GLY A 116 48.36 6.93 2.64
C GLY A 116 49.43 6.86 1.54
N HIS A 117 49.09 7.36 0.36
CA HIS A 117 49.94 8.33 -0.35
C HIS A 117 49.11 9.14 -1.34
N ALA A 118 49.21 10.46 -1.20
CA ALA A 118 48.57 11.44 -2.06
C ALA A 118 49.26 11.49 -3.42
N GLN A 119 48.50 11.32 -4.51
CA GLN A 119 48.75 12.05 -5.76
C GLN A 119 47.49 12.07 -6.66
N GLN A 120 46.93 13.27 -6.80
CA GLN A 120 46.30 13.82 -8.01
C GLN A 120 45.53 12.85 -8.94
N GLY A 121 44.19 12.87 -8.82
CA GLY A 121 43.29 12.30 -9.81
C GLY A 121 41.93 12.02 -9.20
N GLY A 122 40.88 12.65 -9.73
CA GLY A 122 39.50 12.41 -9.28
C GLY A 122 39.08 10.98 -9.59
N ALA A 123 39.18 10.10 -8.59
CA ALA A 123 38.55 8.80 -8.57
C ALA A 123 37.63 8.79 -7.34
N SER A 124 36.32 8.73 -7.59
CA SER A 124 35.32 8.64 -6.52
C SER A 124 35.55 7.34 -5.74
N PHE A 125 35.19 7.35 -4.45
CA PHE A 125 35.17 6.17 -3.57
C PHE A 125 34.47 4.93 -4.18
N ALA A 126 33.64 5.12 -5.22
CA ALA A 126 33.02 4.07 -6.03
C ALA A 126 34.00 3.28 -6.94
N ASP A 127 35.08 3.89 -7.42
CA ASP A 127 36.01 3.26 -8.38
C ASP A 127 37.15 2.49 -7.69
N MET A 128 37.56 2.89 -6.48
CA MET A 128 38.61 2.19 -5.72
C MET A 128 38.08 0.92 -5.02
N PHE A 129 36.78 0.84 -4.73
CA PHE A 129 36.12 -0.38 -4.24
C PHE A 129 35.81 -1.38 -5.38
N GLY A 130 35.90 -0.95 -6.65
CA GLY A 130 35.59 -1.77 -7.83
C GLY A 130 36.77 -2.53 -8.45
N GLY A 131 38.00 -2.33 -7.95
CA GLY A 131 39.22 -2.71 -8.67
C GLY A 131 40.03 -3.91 -8.15
N MET A 132 39.72 -4.49 -6.99
CA MET A 132 40.56 -5.54 -6.37
C MET A 132 39.76 -6.73 -5.83
N GLY A 133 38.84 -7.24 -6.66
CA GLY A 133 38.21 -8.53 -6.47
C GLY A 133 38.14 -9.19 -7.84
N GLY A 134 38.75 -10.37 -8.01
CA GLY A 134 38.59 -11.16 -9.22
C GLY A 134 37.11 -11.26 -9.60
N HIS A 135 36.83 -11.29 -10.90
CA HIS A 135 35.49 -11.37 -11.46
C HIS A 135 34.76 -12.68 -11.06
N ALA A 136 34.45 -12.84 -9.78
CA ALA A 136 33.27 -13.55 -9.34
C ALA A 136 32.15 -12.53 -9.51
N GLN A 137 31.55 -12.52 -10.71
CA GLN A 137 30.27 -11.88 -10.92
C GLN A 137 29.34 -12.46 -9.85
N GLN A 138 29.15 -11.71 -8.77
CA GLN A 138 28.24 -12.07 -7.70
C GLN A 138 26.86 -11.95 -8.32
N GLN A 139 26.42 -13.02 -8.97
CA GLN A 139 25.07 -13.17 -9.47
C GLN A 139 24.19 -12.97 -8.26
N ARG A 140 23.59 -11.78 -8.15
CA ARG A 140 22.46 -11.58 -7.25
C ARG A 140 21.52 -12.76 -7.49
N PRO A 141 21.15 -13.54 -6.45
CA PRO A 141 20.27 -14.67 -6.65
C PRO A 141 19.06 -14.18 -7.44
N GLN A 142 18.88 -14.74 -8.65
CA GLN A 142 17.82 -14.30 -9.53
C GLN A 142 16.49 -14.61 -8.84
N THR A 143 15.79 -13.57 -8.39
CA THR A 143 14.44 -13.73 -7.87
C THR A 143 13.56 -14.21 -9.00
N MET A 144 13.00 -15.40 -8.89
CA MET A 144 12.13 -15.95 -9.92
C MET A 144 10.80 -15.23 -9.87
N LYS A 145 10.33 -14.72 -11.02
CA LYS A 145 9.09 -13.93 -11.10
C LYS A 145 8.03 -14.71 -11.86
N HIS A 146 6.95 -15.08 -11.17
CA HIS A 146 5.75 -15.64 -11.79
C HIS A 146 4.67 -14.58 -11.89
N LYS A 147 4.01 -14.50 -13.05
CA LYS A 147 2.84 -13.65 -13.26
C LYS A 147 1.65 -14.55 -13.56
N GLY A 148 0.50 -14.23 -13.00
CA GLY A 148 -0.75 -14.91 -13.28
C GLY A 148 -1.95 -14.00 -13.07
N SER A 149 -3.14 -14.54 -13.26
CA SER A 149 -4.39 -13.88 -12.93
C SER A 149 -5.28 -14.78 -12.09
N ILE A 150 -6.14 -14.16 -11.29
CA ILE A 150 -7.22 -14.83 -10.56
C ILE A 150 -8.51 -14.15 -10.96
N ASP A 151 -9.45 -14.94 -11.46
CA ASP A 151 -10.78 -14.47 -11.77
C ASP A 151 -11.68 -14.59 -10.52
N VAL A 152 -12.40 -13.53 -10.19
CA VAL A 152 -13.31 -13.48 -9.04
C VAL A 152 -14.68 -12.96 -9.45
N SER A 153 -15.76 -13.45 -8.83
CA SER A 153 -17.11 -12.88 -9.01
C SER A 153 -17.31 -11.62 -8.16
N LEU A 154 -18.38 -10.85 -8.44
CA LEU A 154 -18.77 -9.76 -7.55
C LEU A 154 -19.14 -10.24 -6.14
N ASP A 155 -19.76 -11.42 -6.01
CA ASP A 155 -20.07 -11.99 -4.69
C ASP A 155 -18.78 -12.27 -3.90
N GLU A 156 -17.75 -12.81 -4.55
CA GLU A 156 -16.43 -13.03 -3.94
C GLU A 156 -15.72 -11.71 -3.59
N VAL A 157 -15.91 -10.65 -4.38
CA VAL A 157 -15.43 -9.31 -4.01
C VAL A 157 -16.18 -8.75 -2.80
N TYR A 158 -17.46 -9.09 -2.65
CA TYR A 158 -18.30 -8.62 -1.55
C TYR A 158 -17.98 -9.34 -0.23
N THR A 159 -17.83 -10.66 -0.24
CA THR A 159 -17.53 -11.45 0.98
C THR A 159 -16.05 -11.63 1.25
N GLY A 160 -15.20 -11.49 0.23
CA GLY A 160 -13.82 -11.93 0.26
C GLY A 160 -13.72 -13.40 -0.12
N ALA A 161 -12.56 -13.82 -0.61
CA ALA A 161 -12.35 -15.18 -1.07
C ALA A 161 -10.91 -15.64 -0.84
N THR A 162 -10.75 -16.93 -0.56
CA THR A 162 -9.43 -17.56 -0.46
C THR A 162 -9.29 -18.56 -1.61
N ARG A 163 -8.22 -18.43 -2.40
CA ARG A 163 -7.96 -19.26 -3.59
C ARG A 163 -6.67 -20.03 -3.42
N ARG A 164 -6.69 -21.32 -3.76
CA ARG A 164 -5.47 -22.13 -3.85
C ARG A 164 -4.96 -22.11 -5.29
N ILE A 165 -3.72 -21.69 -5.48
CA ILE A 165 -3.03 -21.71 -6.78
C ILE A 165 -1.86 -22.68 -6.71
N SER A 166 -1.58 -23.37 -7.82
CA SER A 166 -0.40 -24.22 -7.91
C SER A 166 0.66 -23.55 -8.78
N ILE A 167 1.85 -23.31 -8.23
CA ILE A 167 3.01 -22.85 -9.01
C ILE A 167 3.96 -24.03 -9.25
N GLY A 168 4.47 -24.15 -10.47
CA GLY A 168 5.54 -25.09 -10.79
C GLY A 168 6.89 -24.52 -10.34
N THR A 169 7.65 -25.28 -9.55
CA THR A 169 9.04 -24.92 -9.22
C THR A 169 9.99 -25.43 -10.32
N PRO A 170 10.88 -24.59 -10.87
CA PRO A 170 11.77 -25.02 -11.96
C PRO A 170 12.88 -26.01 -11.55
N ASN A 171 13.24 -26.10 -10.26
CA ASN A 171 14.35 -26.97 -9.80
C ASN A 171 13.94 -28.40 -9.39
N SER A 172 12.67 -28.75 -9.50
CA SER A 172 12.21 -30.13 -9.29
C SER A 172 11.06 -30.35 -10.26
N GLY A 173 11.32 -31.04 -11.37
CA GLY A 173 10.40 -31.23 -12.49
C GLY A 173 9.10 -31.98 -12.18
N THR A 174 8.67 -32.05 -10.92
CA THR A 174 7.49 -32.80 -10.49
C THR A 174 6.73 -32.16 -9.32
N THR A 175 7.32 -31.24 -8.55
CA THR A 175 6.66 -30.70 -7.35
C THR A 175 5.90 -29.41 -7.64
N LYS A 176 4.57 -29.50 -7.78
CA LYS A 176 3.67 -28.34 -7.75
C LYS A 176 3.53 -27.87 -6.30
N ARG A 177 3.82 -26.60 -6.02
CA ARG A 177 3.54 -26.00 -4.70
C ARG A 177 2.17 -25.34 -4.74
N ASN A 178 1.34 -25.67 -3.76
CA ASN A 178 0.05 -25.02 -3.56
C ASN A 178 0.26 -23.80 -2.66
N LEU A 179 -0.11 -22.62 -3.15
CA LEU A 179 -0.14 -21.38 -2.39
C LEU A 179 -1.59 -20.99 -2.16
N GLU A 180 -1.88 -20.58 -0.94
CA GLU A 180 -3.15 -19.98 -0.59
C GLU A 180 -3.06 -18.46 -0.75
N VAL A 181 -4.02 -17.89 -1.47
CA VAL A 181 -4.07 -16.48 -1.83
C VAL A 181 -5.39 -15.92 -1.33
N GLU A 182 -5.29 -14.99 -0.40
CA GLU A 182 -6.44 -14.25 0.09
C GLU A 182 -6.72 -13.07 -0.84
N VAL A 183 -7.96 -13.00 -1.33
CA VAL A 183 -8.49 -11.88 -2.09
C VAL A 183 -9.32 -11.03 -1.13
N PRO A 184 -8.86 -9.82 -0.79
CA PRO A 184 -9.54 -8.98 0.17
C PRO A 184 -10.90 -8.50 -0.35
N ARG A 185 -11.81 -8.25 0.59
CA ARG A 185 -13.11 -7.62 0.31
C ARG A 185 -12.91 -6.26 -0.38
N GLY A 186 -13.77 -5.96 -1.33
CA GLY A 186 -13.75 -4.67 -2.03
C GLY A 186 -12.60 -4.49 -3.01
N VAL A 187 -11.85 -5.56 -3.32
CA VAL A 187 -10.69 -5.49 -4.22
C VAL A 187 -11.08 -4.85 -5.56
N PRO A 188 -10.34 -3.83 -6.05
CA PRO A 188 -10.56 -3.26 -7.38
C PRO A 188 -10.22 -4.25 -8.49
N ASP A 189 -10.90 -4.14 -9.62
CA ASP A 189 -10.49 -4.86 -10.82
C ASP A 189 -9.06 -4.47 -11.24
N GLY A 190 -8.31 -5.46 -11.73
CA GLY A 190 -6.92 -5.30 -12.16
C GLY A 190 -5.90 -5.12 -11.02
N ARG A 191 -6.31 -5.17 -9.75
CA ARG A 191 -5.40 -5.08 -8.60
C ARG A 191 -4.39 -6.22 -8.64
N LYS A 192 -3.12 -5.90 -8.36
CA LYS A 192 -2.04 -6.89 -8.29
C LYS A 192 -1.79 -7.32 -6.84
N ILE A 193 -1.96 -8.60 -6.55
CA ILE A 193 -1.58 -9.26 -5.30
C ILE A 193 -0.17 -9.79 -5.47
N ARG A 194 0.73 -9.46 -4.52
CA ARG A 194 2.13 -9.89 -4.53
C ARG A 194 2.38 -10.86 -3.38
N LEU A 195 2.95 -12.02 -3.70
CA LEU A 195 3.25 -13.07 -2.73
C LEU A 195 4.72 -13.47 -2.83
N ARG A 196 5.32 -13.79 -1.70
CA ARG A 196 6.71 -14.28 -1.59
C ARG A 196 6.75 -15.51 -0.68
N PRO A 197 6.42 -16.72 -1.19
CA PRO A 197 6.29 -17.91 -0.36
C PRO A 197 7.60 -18.35 0.32
N ASP A 198 8.75 -18.13 -0.33
CA ASP A 198 10.08 -18.57 0.13
C ASP A 198 11.12 -17.45 0.12
N GLY A 199 10.69 -16.19 -0.01
CA GLY A 199 11.57 -15.01 -0.07
C GLY A 199 12.36 -14.86 -1.38
N GLN A 200 12.52 -15.92 -2.16
CA GLN A 200 13.28 -15.94 -3.42
C GLN A 200 12.36 -15.90 -4.66
N THR A 201 11.16 -16.45 -4.54
CA THR A 201 10.14 -16.46 -5.58
C THR A 201 9.15 -15.32 -5.37
N GLU A 202 8.93 -14.49 -6.39
CA GLU A 202 7.94 -13.43 -6.41
C GLU A 202 6.78 -13.83 -7.32
N VAL A 203 5.58 -13.99 -6.77
CA VAL A 203 4.36 -14.29 -7.52
C VAL A 203 3.49 -13.03 -7.55
N ILE A 204 3.16 -12.55 -8.75
CA ILE A 204 2.29 -11.39 -8.95
C ILE A 204 1.01 -11.86 -9.65
N LEU A 205 -0.12 -11.72 -8.97
CA LEU A 205 -1.42 -12.16 -9.45
C LEU A 205 -2.27 -10.94 -9.72
N LYS A 206 -2.74 -10.76 -10.96
CA LYS A 206 -3.71 -9.73 -11.30
C LYS A 206 -5.12 -10.27 -11.04
N VAL A 207 -5.88 -9.57 -10.20
CA VAL A 207 -7.30 -9.88 -9.99
C VAL A 207 -8.07 -9.41 -11.21
N ASN A 208 -8.91 -10.28 -11.78
CA ASN A 208 -9.89 -9.92 -12.80
C ASN A 208 -11.27 -10.17 -12.21
N VAL A 209 -12.09 -9.13 -12.16
CA VAL A 209 -13.46 -9.23 -11.67
C VAL A 209 -14.36 -9.56 -12.86
N ARG A 210 -15.06 -10.70 -12.77
CA ARG A 210 -15.99 -11.13 -13.82
C ARG A 210 -17.19 -10.19 -13.88
N SER A 211 -17.68 -9.93 -15.08
CA SER A 211 -18.94 -9.23 -15.31
C SER A 211 -20.10 -9.98 -14.64
N ASP A 212 -20.99 -9.27 -13.97
CA ASP A 212 -22.21 -9.83 -13.39
C ASP A 212 -23.43 -9.46 -14.26
N LYS A 213 -24.43 -10.32 -14.29
CA LYS A 213 -25.67 -10.07 -15.07
C LYS A 213 -26.63 -9.11 -14.36
N ARG A 214 -26.54 -9.05 -13.03
CA ARG A 214 -27.40 -8.23 -12.16
C ARG A 214 -26.85 -6.82 -12.02
N PHE A 215 -25.51 -6.68 -12.02
CA PHE A 215 -24.86 -5.43 -11.65
C PHE A 215 -23.75 -5.04 -12.61
N SER A 216 -23.71 -3.74 -12.92
CA SER A 216 -22.50 -3.07 -13.41
C SER A 216 -21.78 -2.42 -12.24
N ARG A 217 -20.44 -2.54 -12.20
CA ARG A 217 -19.61 -2.02 -11.12
C ARG A 217 -18.94 -0.70 -11.51
N GLU A 218 -19.07 0.31 -10.66
CA GLU A 218 -18.36 1.59 -10.77
C GLU A 218 -17.66 1.90 -9.45
N GLY A 219 -16.38 1.50 -9.35
CA GLY A 219 -15.62 1.61 -8.10
C GLY A 219 -16.21 0.73 -7.00
N ALA A 220 -16.74 1.35 -5.94
CA ALA A 220 -17.47 0.66 -4.87
C ALA A 220 -18.99 0.69 -5.09
N ASN A 221 -19.49 1.49 -6.03
CA ASN A 221 -20.91 1.58 -6.35
C ASN A 221 -21.32 0.48 -7.32
N LEU A 222 -22.59 0.11 -7.28
CA LEU A 222 -23.22 -0.81 -8.20
C LEU A 222 -24.35 -0.11 -8.94
N ARG A 223 -24.58 -0.50 -10.19
CA ARG A 223 -25.77 -0.13 -10.97
C ARG A 223 -26.55 -1.37 -11.33
N ALA A 224 -27.87 -1.31 -11.19
CA ALA A 224 -28.78 -2.37 -11.61
C ALA A 224 -29.95 -1.77 -12.39
N ASP A 225 -30.36 -2.46 -13.44
CA ASP A 225 -31.61 -2.15 -14.14
C ASP A 225 -32.75 -2.91 -13.45
N ILE A 226 -33.79 -2.19 -13.05
CA ILE A 226 -34.98 -2.75 -12.40
C ILE A 226 -36.19 -2.63 -13.32
N ALA A 227 -36.91 -3.73 -13.49
CA ALA A 227 -38.15 -3.72 -14.25
C ALA A 227 -39.27 -3.13 -13.37
N VAL A 228 -40.01 -2.16 -13.91
CA VAL A 228 -41.16 -1.56 -13.24
C VAL A 228 -42.37 -1.64 -14.16
N PRO A 229 -43.51 -2.21 -13.73
CA PRO A 229 -44.73 -2.20 -14.52
C PRO A 229 -45.18 -0.79 -14.87
N LEU A 230 -45.73 -0.60 -16.07
CA LEU A 230 -46.23 0.69 -16.56
C LEU A 230 -47.17 1.37 -15.55
N LEU A 231 -48.11 0.61 -14.98
CA LEU A 231 -49.10 1.15 -14.05
C LEU A 231 -48.45 1.62 -12.74
N ASP A 232 -47.49 0.87 -12.19
CA ASP A 232 -46.76 1.27 -10.98
C ASP A 232 -45.90 2.52 -11.22
N ALA A 233 -45.33 2.67 -12.41
CA ALA A 233 -44.60 3.89 -12.79
C ALA A 233 -45.53 5.11 -12.87
N ILE A 234 -46.77 4.93 -13.36
CA ILE A 234 -47.76 6.00 -13.51
C ILE A 234 -48.41 6.36 -12.17
N LEU A 235 -48.95 5.37 -11.47
CA LEU A 235 -49.79 5.52 -10.27
C LEU A 235 -48.99 5.49 -8.97
N GLY A 236 -47.75 5.05 -9.03
CA GLY A 236 -46.95 4.71 -7.87
C GLY A 236 -47.19 3.26 -7.45
N GLY A 237 -46.20 2.67 -6.79
CA GLY A 237 -46.24 1.28 -6.40
C GLY A 237 -44.96 0.84 -5.70
N GLU A 238 -44.70 -0.46 -5.71
CA GLU A 238 -43.53 -1.05 -5.08
C GLU A 238 -42.93 -2.09 -6.01
N THR A 239 -41.60 -2.10 -6.13
CA THR A 239 -40.86 -3.10 -6.93
C THR A 239 -39.70 -3.65 -6.12
N GLU A 240 -39.21 -4.82 -6.50
CA GLU A 240 -38.03 -5.43 -5.87
C GLU A 240 -36.73 -5.00 -6.56
N VAL A 241 -35.74 -4.65 -5.76
CA VAL A 241 -34.39 -4.34 -6.22
C VAL A 241 -33.43 -5.44 -5.77
N PRO A 242 -32.66 -6.06 -6.69
CA PRO A 242 -31.62 -7.00 -6.32
C PRO A 242 -30.46 -6.27 -5.63
N THR A 243 -29.91 -6.88 -4.59
CA THR A 243 -28.73 -6.43 -3.85
C THR A 243 -27.71 -7.58 -3.74
N MET A 244 -26.52 -7.32 -3.20
CA MET A 244 -25.52 -8.37 -2.95
C MET A 244 -25.94 -9.38 -1.88
N THR A 245 -26.88 -9.02 -1.00
CA THR A 245 -27.33 -9.85 0.13
C THR A 245 -28.73 -10.43 -0.03
N GLY A 246 -29.45 -10.09 -1.10
CA GLY A 246 -30.83 -10.51 -1.31
C GLY A 246 -31.61 -9.51 -2.15
N ARG A 247 -32.90 -9.34 -1.86
CA ARG A 247 -33.76 -8.33 -2.50
C ARG A 247 -34.33 -7.40 -1.45
N ILE A 248 -34.56 -6.15 -1.84
CA ILE A 248 -35.22 -5.15 -1.01
C ILE A 248 -36.38 -4.55 -1.79
N ALA A 249 -37.41 -4.13 -1.08
CA ALA A 249 -38.52 -3.43 -1.70
C ALA A 249 -38.19 -1.94 -1.87
N LEU A 250 -38.53 -1.40 -3.04
CA LEU A 250 -38.34 0.00 -3.40
C LEU A 250 -39.69 0.61 -3.76
N ASN A 251 -40.07 1.65 -3.01
CA ASN A 251 -41.23 2.46 -3.32
C ASN A 251 -40.96 3.29 -4.58
N ILE A 252 -41.85 3.15 -5.57
CA ILE A 252 -41.85 3.89 -6.82
C ILE A 252 -42.88 5.02 -6.70
N PRO A 253 -42.45 6.30 -6.72
CA PRO A 253 -43.37 7.43 -6.75
C PRO A 253 -44.20 7.45 -8.04
N ALA A 254 -45.43 7.94 -7.94
CA ALA A 254 -46.28 8.19 -9.11
C ALA A 254 -45.60 9.14 -10.11
N GLY A 255 -45.84 8.89 -11.40
CA GLY A 255 -45.22 9.65 -12.50
C GLY A 255 -43.71 9.41 -12.67
N THR A 256 -43.18 8.29 -12.18
CA THR A 256 -41.76 7.94 -12.35
C THR A 256 -41.43 7.68 -13.82
N GLN A 257 -40.48 8.45 -14.35
CA GLN A 257 -40.04 8.34 -15.73
C GLN A 257 -39.10 7.16 -15.96
N ASN A 258 -39.14 6.59 -17.16
CA ASN A 258 -38.20 5.58 -17.60
C ASN A 258 -36.76 6.13 -17.59
N GLY A 259 -35.80 5.35 -17.11
CA GLY A 259 -34.40 5.78 -16.97
C GLY A 259 -34.09 6.55 -15.67
N ARG A 260 -35.08 6.94 -14.86
CA ARG A 260 -34.84 7.51 -13.53
C ARG A 260 -34.05 6.51 -12.68
N SER A 261 -33.01 6.99 -11.99
CA SER A 261 -32.18 6.15 -11.11
C SER A 261 -32.44 6.48 -9.64
N PHE A 262 -32.69 5.46 -8.83
CA PHE A 262 -32.87 5.57 -7.39
C PHE A 262 -31.60 5.13 -6.67
N LYS A 263 -31.11 5.98 -5.77
CA LYS A 263 -29.95 5.69 -4.93
C LYS A 263 -30.38 4.95 -3.67
N ILE A 264 -29.79 3.78 -3.43
CA ILE A 264 -29.97 2.98 -2.23
C ILE A 264 -28.64 2.96 -1.48
N LYS A 265 -28.61 3.72 -0.38
CA LYS A 265 -27.38 3.97 0.38
C LYS A 265 -26.84 2.70 1.01
N GLY A 266 -25.53 2.45 0.87
CA GLY A 266 -24.84 1.32 1.51
C GLY A 266 -25.08 -0.05 0.87
N CYS A 267 -25.86 -0.14 -0.22
CA CYS A 267 -26.14 -1.39 -0.93
C CYS A 267 -25.13 -1.69 -2.07
N GLY A 268 -23.99 -1.00 -2.10
CA GLY A 268 -22.88 -1.27 -3.02
C GLY A 268 -21.86 -2.28 -2.46
N LEU A 269 -20.69 -2.34 -3.10
CA LEU A 269 -19.56 -3.15 -2.66
C LEU A 269 -18.87 -2.53 -1.43
N PRO A 270 -18.26 -3.35 -0.56
CA PRO A 270 -17.41 -2.83 0.50
C PRO A 270 -16.23 -2.06 -0.08
N LYS A 271 -15.85 -0.95 0.56
CA LYS A 271 -14.64 -0.22 0.24
C LYS A 271 -13.44 -0.99 0.79
N MET A 272 -12.36 -1.07 0.02
CA MET A 272 -11.15 -1.78 0.45
C MET A 272 -10.60 -1.14 1.74
N ASN A 273 -10.29 -1.98 2.74
CA ASN A 273 -9.78 -1.56 4.06
C ASN A 273 -10.72 -0.65 4.86
N SER A 274 -12.03 -0.74 4.63
CA SER A 274 -13.05 -0.04 5.42
C SER A 274 -14.28 -0.92 5.57
N ASP A 275 -15.04 -0.71 6.64
CA ASP A 275 -16.36 -1.32 6.84
C ASP A 275 -17.47 -0.54 6.10
N GLU A 276 -17.12 0.57 5.45
CA GLU A 276 -18.04 1.32 4.61
C GLU A 276 -18.33 0.62 3.29
N HIS A 277 -19.56 0.77 2.83
CA HIS A 277 -20.00 0.30 1.52
C HIS A 277 -20.21 1.48 0.56
N GLY A 278 -20.11 1.20 -0.74
CA GLY A 278 -20.66 2.08 -1.76
C GLY A 278 -22.19 2.01 -1.80
N ASP A 279 -22.76 2.65 -2.81
CA ASP A 279 -24.21 2.74 -2.99
C ASP A 279 -24.66 1.91 -4.21
N LEU A 280 -25.94 1.52 -4.22
CA LEU A 280 -26.59 0.90 -5.37
C LEU A 280 -27.47 1.93 -6.08
N TYR A 281 -27.32 2.05 -7.39
CA TYR A 281 -28.13 2.88 -8.25
C TYR A 281 -29.05 2.00 -9.09
N ALA A 282 -30.34 2.00 -8.74
CA ALA A 282 -31.37 1.21 -9.39
C ALA A 282 -32.06 2.05 -10.48
N THR A 283 -31.74 1.76 -11.74
CA THR A 283 -32.29 2.47 -12.90
C THR A 283 -33.59 1.82 -13.36
N VAL A 284 -34.66 2.60 -13.39
CA VAL A 284 -35.98 2.12 -13.81
C VAL A 284 -35.99 1.81 -15.30
N LYS A 285 -36.45 0.61 -15.64
CA LYS A 285 -36.83 0.17 -16.98
C LYS A 285 -38.32 -0.16 -16.97
N VAL A 286 -39.13 0.81 -17.41
CA VAL A 286 -40.59 0.64 -17.48
C VAL A 286 -40.92 -0.46 -18.50
N ARG A 287 -41.72 -1.44 -18.09
CA ARG A 287 -42.19 -2.55 -18.92
C ARG A 287 -43.67 -2.34 -19.26
N LEU A 288 -43.97 -2.36 -20.55
CA LEU A 288 -45.34 -2.37 -21.04
C LEU A 288 -45.91 -3.79 -20.93
N PRO A 289 -47.23 -3.93 -20.75
CA PRO A 289 -47.88 -5.24 -20.85
C PRO A 289 -47.73 -5.80 -22.27
N ASP A 290 -47.44 -7.10 -22.38
CA ASP A 290 -47.26 -7.77 -23.67
C ASP A 290 -48.59 -7.95 -24.43
N THR A 291 -49.70 -8.02 -23.69
CA THR A 291 -51.05 -8.18 -24.22
C THR A 291 -52.02 -7.26 -23.49
N LEU A 292 -53.08 -6.83 -24.18
CA LEU A 292 -54.15 -6.00 -23.63
C LEU A 292 -55.50 -6.65 -23.93
N SER A 293 -56.34 -6.80 -22.91
CA SER A 293 -57.74 -7.19 -23.03
C SER A 293 -58.57 -6.10 -23.73
N GLY A 294 -59.76 -6.46 -24.20
CA GLY A 294 -60.67 -5.50 -24.84
C GLY A 294 -61.05 -4.33 -23.93
N GLU A 295 -61.23 -4.59 -22.64
CA GLU A 295 -61.51 -3.56 -21.63
C GLU A 295 -60.31 -2.63 -21.43
N GLU A 296 -59.10 -3.18 -21.25
CA GLU A 296 -57.88 -2.38 -21.11
C GLU A 296 -57.63 -1.50 -22.35
N GLN A 297 -57.83 -2.03 -23.56
CA GLN A 297 -57.71 -1.26 -24.79
C GLN A 297 -58.68 -0.06 -24.82
N GLN A 298 -59.92 -0.26 -24.38
CA GLN A 298 -60.91 0.83 -24.28
C GLN A 298 -60.48 1.89 -23.26
N LEU A 299 -59.97 1.48 -22.09
CA LEU A 299 -59.48 2.40 -21.06
C LEU A 299 -58.28 3.22 -21.55
N TYR A 300 -57.29 2.59 -22.20
CA TYR A 300 -56.16 3.31 -22.78
C TYR A 300 -56.59 4.25 -23.93
N ALA A 301 -57.58 3.87 -24.74
CA ALA A 301 -58.13 4.73 -25.77
C ALA A 301 -58.81 5.97 -25.17
N GLN A 302 -59.61 5.81 -24.12
CA GLN A 302 -60.21 6.93 -23.38
C GLN A 302 -59.14 7.84 -22.78
N LEU A 303 -58.10 7.28 -22.15
CA LEU A 303 -56.99 8.05 -21.60
C LEU A 303 -56.26 8.85 -22.69
N ARG A 304 -56.05 8.28 -23.88
CA ARG A 304 -55.46 8.97 -25.03
C ARG A 304 -56.30 10.17 -25.48
N GLU A 305 -57.62 10.03 -25.50
CA GLU A 305 -58.52 11.14 -25.85
C GLU A 305 -58.45 12.27 -24.83
N ILE A 306 -58.41 11.95 -23.53
CA ILE A 306 -58.24 12.94 -22.44
C ILE A 306 -56.92 13.71 -22.61
N ARG A 307 -55.86 13.06 -23.10
CA ARG A 307 -54.52 13.64 -23.25
C ARG A 307 -54.21 14.26 -24.60
N LYS A 308 -55.18 14.40 -25.51
CA LYS A 308 -54.98 14.91 -26.89
C LYS A 308 -54.32 16.30 -27.01
N GLY A 309 -54.23 17.07 -25.92
CA GLY A 309 -53.58 18.38 -25.87
C GLY A 309 -52.17 18.42 -25.25
N GLU A 310 -51.61 17.28 -24.83
CA GLU A 310 -50.23 17.24 -24.32
C GLU A 310 -49.21 17.42 -25.47
N PRO A 311 -48.08 18.12 -25.21
CA PRO A 311 -47.04 18.33 -26.22
C PRO A 311 -46.51 16.99 -26.76
N LYS A 312 -46.17 16.95 -28.04
CA LYS A 312 -45.71 15.71 -28.69
C LYS A 312 -44.28 15.40 -28.23
N VAL A 313 -43.91 14.12 -28.30
CA VAL A 313 -42.60 13.62 -27.84
C VAL A 313 -41.42 14.33 -28.50
N ASP A 314 -41.57 14.83 -29.73
CA ASP A 314 -40.54 15.60 -30.44
C ASP A 314 -40.22 16.94 -29.75
N ASP A 315 -41.15 17.54 -29.00
CA ASP A 315 -40.93 18.77 -28.24
C ASP A 315 -40.22 18.50 -26.89
N LEU A 316 -40.01 17.22 -26.51
CA LEU A 316 -39.45 16.81 -25.21
C LEU A 316 -37.96 16.43 -25.28
N ILE A 317 -37.40 16.16 -26.47
CA ILE A 317 -35.99 15.76 -26.63
C ILE A 317 -35.03 16.91 -26.26
N ASP A 318 -35.43 18.16 -26.52
CA ASP A 318 -34.61 19.36 -26.24
C ASP A 318 -34.43 19.66 -24.74
N HIS A 319 -35.13 18.95 -23.84
CA HIS A 319 -35.09 19.19 -22.39
C HIS A 319 -34.44 18.06 -21.58
N VAL A 320 -34.14 16.91 -22.19
CA VAL A 320 -33.48 15.80 -21.49
C VAL A 320 -31.98 16.06 -21.28
N SER A 321 -31.35 16.84 -22.16
CA SER A 321 -29.90 17.13 -22.09
C SER A 321 -29.47 18.07 -20.96
N ASN A 322 -30.41 18.79 -20.30
CA ASN A 322 -30.07 19.86 -19.35
C ASN A 322 -30.26 19.48 -17.86
N ASN A 323 -30.67 18.25 -17.55
CA ASN A 323 -30.94 17.84 -16.16
C ASN A 323 -29.91 16.87 -15.55
N GLU A 324 -28.84 16.53 -16.27
CA GLU A 324 -27.76 15.68 -15.73
C GLU A 324 -26.77 16.46 -14.83
N GLU A 325 -26.80 17.80 -14.82
CA GLU A 325 -25.84 18.61 -14.03
C GLU A 325 -26.26 18.96 -12.59
N ASN A 326 -27.49 18.67 -12.15
CA ASN A 326 -28.00 19.22 -10.88
C ASN A 326 -28.41 18.18 -9.81
N ALA A 327 -27.87 16.97 -9.86
CA ALA A 327 -28.07 15.94 -8.83
C ALA A 327 -26.76 15.45 -8.18
N GLY A 328 -25.84 16.38 -7.92
CA GLY A 328 -24.61 16.17 -7.13
C GLY A 328 -24.87 16.12 -5.63
#